data_AF-A0A2I1DLZ0-F1
#
_entry.id   AF-A0A2I1DLZ0-F1
#
_cell.length_a   1.000
_cell.length_b   1.000
_cell.length_c   1.000
_cell.angle_alpha   90.00
_cell.angle_beta   90.00
_cell.angle_gamma   90.00
#
_symmetry.space_group_name_H-M   'P 1'
#
loop_
_entity.id
_entity.type
_entity.pdbx_description
1 polymer ?
#
loop_
_entity_poly.entity_id
_entity_poly.type
_entity_poly.pdbx_seq_one_letter_code
_entity_poly.pdbx_strand_id
1 'polypeptide(L)'
;MPRILKALLQGAVAVVLVLLIVLLLLALDALLLIPGLMLAYTLMGIPWHWPGILPDPLNPPGPWISMAVGVIATLVPALLDGIVLYFFLHRKKSGDKASASS
;
A
#
# COMPACT_ATOMS: atom_id res chain seq x y z
N MET A 1 -26.98 -16.96 -10.80
CA MET A 1 -25.90 -16.03 -10.42
C MET A 1 -24.91 -15.93 -11.58
N PRO A 2 -24.74 -14.76 -12.21
CA PRO A 2 -24.02 -14.63 -13.47
C PRO A 2 -22.52 -14.97 -13.30
N ARG A 3 -21.93 -15.70 -14.25
CA ARG A 3 -20.53 -16.18 -14.21
C ARG A 3 -19.52 -15.05 -13.97
N ILE A 4 -19.81 -13.87 -14.50
CA ILE A 4 -19.02 -12.63 -14.32
C ILE A 4 -18.98 -12.18 -12.86
N LEU A 5 -20.10 -12.26 -12.14
CA LEU A 5 -20.17 -11.87 -10.73
C LEU A 5 -19.34 -12.81 -9.84
N LYS A 6 -19.32 -14.11 -10.17
CA LYS A 6 -18.46 -15.09 -9.48
C LYS A 6 -16.97 -14.79 -9.70
N ALA A 7 -16.58 -14.48 -10.93
CA ALA A 7 -15.19 -14.13 -11.25
C ALA A 7 -14.74 -12.82 -10.57
N LEU A 8 -15.60 -11.79 -10.57
CA LEU A 8 -15.34 -10.54 -9.85
C LEU A 8 -15.20 -10.76 -8.34
N LEU A 9 -16.09 -11.56 -7.74
CA LEU A 9 -16.03 -11.88 -6.32
C LEU A 9 -14.75 -12.66 -5.98
N GLN A 10 -14.35 -13.61 -6.82
CA GLN A 10 -13.15 -14.39 -6.62
C GLN A 10 -11.88 -13.53 -6.74
N GLY A 11 -11.84 -12.60 -7.71
CA GLY A 11 -10.77 -11.61 -7.83
C GLY A 11 -10.70 -10.69 -6.61
N ALA A 12 -11.84 -10.17 -6.14
CA ALA A 12 -11.90 -9.32 -4.95
C ALA A 12 -11.40 -10.07 -3.69
N VAL A 13 -11.82 -11.32 -3.51
CA VAL A 13 -11.35 -12.17 -2.39
C VAL A 13 -9.83 -12.38 -2.47
N ALA A 14 -9.28 -12.63 -3.65
CA ALA A 14 -7.84 -12.80 -3.82
C ALA A 14 -7.07 -11.51 -3.45
N VAL A 15 -7.54 -10.34 -3.90
CA VAL A 15 -6.92 -9.05 -3.56
C VAL A 15 -6.97 -8.79 -2.05
N VAL A 16 -8.11 -9.06 -1.41
CA VAL A 16 -8.26 -8.89 0.05
C VAL A 16 -7.33 -9.82 0.81
N LEU A 17 -7.18 -11.08 0.38
CA LEU A 17 -6.24 -12.03 0.98
C LEU A 17 -4.80 -11.56 0.85
N VAL A 18 -4.41 -11.08 -0.33
CA VAL A 18 -3.06 -10.53 -0.55
C VAL A 18 -2.82 -9.33 0.36
N LEU A 19 -3.77 -8.40 0.45
CA LEU A 19 -3.67 -7.25 1.35
C LEU A 19 -3.53 -7.68 2.81
N LEU A 20 -4.30 -8.68 3.25
CA LEU A 20 -4.20 -9.23 4.60
C LEU A 20 -2.82 -9.83 4.89
N ILE A 21 -2.28 -10.60 3.95
CA ILE A 21 -0.94 -11.20 4.07
C ILE A 21 0.13 -10.10 4.13
N VAL A 22 0.05 -9.10 3.27
CA VAL A 22 0.98 -7.95 3.28
C VAL A 22 0.91 -7.22 4.61
N LEU A 23 -0.30 -6.99 5.14
CA LEU A 23 -0.49 -6.31 6.42
C LEU A 23 0.08 -7.12 7.58
N LEU A 24 -0.09 -8.45 7.55
CA LEU A 24 0.47 -9.36 8.55
C LEU A 24 2.00 -9.37 8.50
N LEU A 25 2.59 -9.42 7.30
CA LEU A 25 4.04 -9.34 7.11
C LEU A 25 4.60 -8.00 7.61
N LEU A 26 3.92 -6.89 7.33
CA LEU A 26 4.31 -5.57 7.80
C LEU A 26 4.25 -5.48 9.33
N ALA A 27 3.21 -6.06 9.94
CA ALA A 27 3.08 -6.12 11.39
C ALA A 27 4.18 -6.99 12.03
N LEU A 28 4.51 -8.12 11.41
CA LEU A 28 5.59 -8.99 11.86
C LEU A 28 6.95 -8.29 11.76
N ASP A 29 7.19 -7.58 10.65
CA ASP A 29 8.42 -6.83 10.44
C ASP A 29 8.56 -5.72 11.51
N ALA A 30 7.50 -4.93 11.73
CA ALA A 30 7.50 -3.92 12.80
C ALA A 30 7.71 -4.51 14.20
N LEU A 31 7.12 -5.68 14.48
CA LEU A 31 7.27 -6.38 15.76
C LEU A 31 8.71 -6.89 15.97
N LEU A 32 9.37 -7.35 14.91
CA LEU A 32 10.75 -7.85 14.94
C LEU A 32 11.79 -6.73 14.89
N LEU A 33 11.42 -5.58 14.31
CA LEU A 33 12.27 -4.39 14.20
C LEU A 33 12.69 -3.88 15.58
N ILE A 34 11.76 -3.82 16.55
CA ILE A 34 12.02 -3.27 17.89
C ILE A 34 13.05 -4.12 18.67
N PRO A 35 12.90 -5.45 18.82
CA PRO A 35 13.92 -6.30 19.41
C PRO A 35 15.25 -6.26 18.65
N GLY A 36 15.21 -6.26 17.31
CA GLY A 36 16.40 -6.21 16.47
C GLY A 36 17.22 -4.92 16.68
N LEU A 37 16.53 -3.78 16.74
CA LEU A 37 17.15 -2.49 17.04
C LEU A 37 17.70 -2.44 18.46
N MET A 38 16.97 -2.95 19.46
CA MET A 38 17.49 -3.04 20.84
C MET A 38 18.79 -3.84 20.91
N LEU A 39 18.85 -4.98 20.22
CA LEU A 39 20.02 -5.85 20.20
C LEU A 39 21.20 -5.16 19.49
N ALA A 40 20.95 -4.49 18.36
CA ALA A 40 21.96 -3.71 17.65
C ALA A 40 22.53 -2.55 18.48
N TYR A 41 21.69 -1.78 19.17
CA TYR A 41 22.13 -0.68 20.02
C TYR A 41 22.91 -1.16 21.24
N THR A 42 22.49 -2.29 21.83
CA THR A 42 23.21 -2.93 22.94
C THR A 42 24.60 -3.37 22.51
N LEU A 43 24.74 -3.97 21.31
CA LEU A 43 26.03 -4.37 20.74
C LEU A 43 26.94 -3.17 20.42
N MET A 44 26.35 -2.03 20.03
CA MET A 44 27.09 -0.79 19.75
C MET A 44 27.42 0.03 21.01
N GLY A 45 26.94 -0.38 22.19
CA GLY A 45 27.12 0.37 23.43
C GLY A 45 26.39 1.72 23.47
N ILE A 46 25.39 1.92 22.61
CA ILE A 46 24.61 3.15 22.52
C ILE A 46 23.37 2.98 23.40
N PRO A 47 23.06 3.92 24.32
CA PRO A 47 21.85 3.84 25.13
C PRO A 47 20.62 3.91 24.21
N TRP A 48 19.86 2.82 24.16
CA TRP A 48 18.59 2.78 23.46
C TRP A 48 17.57 3.66 24.18
N HIS A 49 17.04 4.65 23.48
CA HIS A 49 15.88 5.42 23.90
C HIS A 49 14.83 5.29 22.81
N TRP A 50 13.65 4.77 23.17
CA TRP A 50 12.51 4.74 22.28
C TRP A 50 11.88 6.14 22.25
N PRO A 51 11.97 6.90 21.14
CA PRO A 51 11.41 8.26 21.08
C PRO A 51 9.88 8.28 21.01
N GLY A 52 9.22 7.12 20.99
CA GLY A 52 7.78 7.00 20.77
C GLY A 52 7.44 6.63 19.33
N ILE A 53 6.15 6.30 19.09
CA ILE A 53 5.62 6.00 17.76
C ILE A 53 5.41 7.27 16.94
N LEU A 54 5.29 8.45 17.58
CA LEU A 54 5.18 9.71 16.86
C LEU A 54 6.55 10.39 16.81
N PRO A 55 7.05 10.74 15.61
CA PRO A 55 8.24 11.56 15.51
C PRO A 55 7.95 12.97 16.04
N ASP A 56 8.94 13.58 16.66
CA ASP A 56 8.88 14.98 17.09
C ASP A 56 8.58 15.86 15.85
N PRO A 57 7.47 16.62 15.81
CA PRO A 57 7.00 17.31 14.59
C PRO A 57 8.00 18.35 14.06
N LEU A 58 8.93 18.81 14.89
CA LEU A 58 9.96 19.79 14.52
C LEU A 58 11.21 19.16 13.90
N ASN A 59 11.46 17.86 14.12
CA ASN A 59 12.60 17.12 13.56
C ASN A 59 12.21 15.66 13.28
N PRO A 60 11.52 15.40 12.16
CA PRO A 60 11.16 14.04 11.79
C PRO A 60 12.44 13.20 11.55
N PRO A 61 12.62 12.06 12.27
CA PRO A 61 13.75 11.17 12.06
C PRO A 61 13.80 10.65 10.63
N GLY A 62 14.99 10.46 10.07
CA GLY A 62 15.21 10.01 8.68
C GLY A 62 14.35 8.81 8.19
N PRO A 63 14.05 7.79 9.04
CA PRO A 63 13.15 6.71 8.67
C PRO A 63 11.72 7.16 8.30
N TRP A 64 11.19 8.18 8.97
CA TRP A 64 9.84 8.71 8.72
C TRP A 64 9.76 9.46 7.41
N ILE A 65 10.80 10.25 7.10
CA ILE A 65 10.92 10.94 5.81
C ILE A 65 10.99 9.90 4.68
N SER A 66 11.78 8.84 4.87
CA SER A 66 11.90 7.76 3.88
C SER A 66 10.57 7.02 3.66
N MET A 67 9.82 6.76 4.73
CA MET A 67 8.48 6.15 4.63
C MET A 67 7.49 7.07 3.91
N ALA A 68 7.47 8.36 4.22
CA ALA A 68 6.61 9.33 3.54
C ALA A 68 6.92 9.40 2.03
N VAL A 69 8.21 9.40 1.67
CA VAL A 69 8.64 9.36 0.26
C VAL A 69 8.18 8.05 -0.41
N GLY A 70 8.31 6.90 0.25
CA GLY A 70 7.82 5.62 -0.27
C GLY A 70 6.30 5.59 -0.50
N VAL A 71 5.53 6.15 0.43
CA VAL A 71 4.07 6.29 0.29
C VAL A 71 3.73 7.19 -0.91
N ILE A 72 4.38 8.34 -1.05
CA ILE A 72 4.14 9.25 -2.18
C ILE A 72 4.54 8.59 -3.51
N ALA A 73 5.70 7.92 -3.55
CA ALA A 73 6.22 7.25 -4.74
C ALA A 73 5.32 6.10 -5.23
N THR A 74 4.55 5.47 -4.33
CA THR A 74 3.61 4.40 -4.69
C THR A 74 2.21 4.92 -5.00
N LEU A 75 1.79 5.99 -4.33
CA LEU A 75 0.48 6.60 -4.51
C LEU A 75 0.32 7.27 -5.89
N VAL A 76 1.38 7.95 -6.36
CA VAL A 76 1.35 8.67 -7.65
C VAL A 76 1.12 7.73 -8.84
N PRO A 77 1.87 6.64 -9.03
CA PRO A 77 1.61 5.66 -10.09
C PRO A 77 0.23 5.01 -9.98
N ALA A 78 -0.22 4.68 -8.76
CA ALA A 78 -1.53 4.07 -8.55
C ALA A 78 -2.68 4.99 -8.96
N LEU A 79 -2.57 6.30 -8.69
CA LEU A 79 -3.53 7.29 -9.16
C LEU A 79 -3.55 7.41 -10.68
N LEU A 80 -2.37 7.44 -11.31
CA LEU A 80 -2.26 7.51 -12.77
C LEU A 80 -2.86 6.28 -13.44
N ASP A 81 -2.57 5.08 -12.92
CA ASP A 81 -3.14 3.83 -13.43
C ASP A 81 -4.67 3.80 -13.27
N GLY A 82 -5.20 4.26 -12.14
CA GLY A 82 -6.63 4.42 -11.92
C GLY A 82 -7.31 5.39 -12.90
N ILE A 83 -6.66 6.52 -13.22
CA ILE A 83 -7.17 7.49 -14.20
C ILE A 83 -7.16 6.89 -15.61
N VAL A 84 -6.09 6.19 -16.00
CA VAL A 84 -5.99 5.54 -17.31
C VAL A 84 -7.06 4.47 -17.46
N LEU A 85 -7.23 3.60 -16.46
CA LEU A 85 -8.29 2.59 -16.43
C LEU A 85 -9.68 3.22 -16.51
N TYR A 86 -9.92 4.31 -15.78
CA TYR A 86 -11.19 5.04 -15.83
C TYR A 86 -11.47 5.54 -17.25
N PHE A 87 -10.51 6.18 -17.91
CA PHE A 87 -10.67 6.67 -19.28
C PHE A 87 -10.90 5.54 -20.29
N PHE A 88 -10.18 4.42 -20.16
CA PHE A 88 -10.36 3.24 -21.03
C PHE A 88 -11.75 2.63 -20.87
N LEU A 89 -12.22 2.47 -19.62
CA LEU A 89 -13.56 1.97 -19.32
C LEU A 89 -14.66 2.93 -19.82
N HIS A 90 -14.46 4.24 -19.68
CA HIS A 90 -15.41 5.25 -20.18
C HIS A 90 -15.48 5.28 -21.71
N ARG A 91 -14.33 5.21 -22.40
CA ARG A 91 -14.29 5.16 -23.88
C ARG A 91 -14.96 3.90 -24.43
N LYS A 92 -14.70 2.74 -23.83
CA LYS A 92 -15.33 1.48 -24.24
C LYS A 92 -16.86 1.54 -24.12
N LYS A 93 -17.38 2.21 -23.08
CA LYS A 93 -18.82 2.37 -22.84
C LYS A 93 -19.50 3.36 -23.82
N SER A 94 -18.77 4.34 -24.36
CA SER A 94 -19.28 5.21 -25.43
C SER A 94 -19.22 4.56 -26.82
N GLY A 95 -18.21 3.72 -27.11
CA GLY A 95 -18.09 3.03 -28.39
C GLY A 95 -19.22 2.01 -28.64
N ASP A 96 -19.60 1.25 -27.61
CA ASP A 96 -20.68 0.24 -27.69
C ASP A 96 -22.06 0.85 -27.98
N LYS A 97 -22.28 2.12 -27.56
CA LYS A 97 -23.55 2.82 -27.82
C LYS A 97 -23.66 3.35 -29.25
N ALA A 98 -22.54 3.69 -29.89
CA ALA A 98 -22.55 4.18 -31.27
C ALA A 98 -22.74 3.06 -32.30
N SER A 99 -22.29 1.84 -32.00
CA SER A 99 -22.46 0.66 -32.87
C SER A 99 -23.83 -0.02 -32.74
N ALA A 100 -24.57 0.23 -31.66
CA ALA A 100 -25.92 -0.33 -31.45
C ALA A 100 -27.04 0.51 -32.09
N SER A 101 -26.72 1.69 -32.64
CA SER A 101 -27.67 2.61 -33.27
C SER A 101 -27.48 2.76 -34.79
N SER A 102 -26.71 1.87 -35.42
CA SER A 102 -26.50 1.81 -36.87
C SER A 102 -27.13 0.55 -37.46
#